data_AF-A0A9W6WVT1-F1
#
_entry.id   AF-A0A9W6WVT1-F1
#
_cell.length_a   1.000
_cell.length_b   1.000
_cell.length_c   1.000
_cell.angle_alpha   90.00
_cell.angle_beta   90.00
_cell.angle_gamma   90.00
#
_symmetry.space_group_name_H-M   'P 1'
#
loop_
_entity.id
_entity.type
_entity.pdbx_description
1 polymer ?
#
loop_
_entity_poly.entity_id
_entity_poly.type
_entity_poly.pdbx_seq_one_letter_code
_entity_poly.pdbx_strand_id
1 'polypeptide(L)'
;MADLLLRWLNHELELSAHVTNMETDFANGYLLGEILHRLNHQHNFADFMRSSSADAKILNFCLLEPTLRNLNIQFDANVAAAIMNEKKGAAANLLYQIKVTRATRSASP
;
A
#
# COMPACT_ATOMS: atom_id res chain seq x y z
N MET A 1 -8.02 -9.02 -12.41
CA MET A 1 -6.83 -8.29 -11.89
C MET A 1 -6.89 -8.13 -10.38
N ALA A 2 -8.01 -7.66 -9.81
CA ALA A 2 -8.15 -7.54 -8.36
C ALA A 2 -7.97 -8.89 -7.62
N ASP A 3 -8.55 -9.99 -8.10
CA ASP A 3 -8.42 -11.31 -7.48
C ASP A 3 -6.96 -11.78 -7.28
N LEU A 4 -6.11 -11.58 -8.29
CA LEU A 4 -4.69 -11.94 -8.21
C LEU A 4 -3.94 -11.12 -7.15
N LEU A 5 -4.30 -9.84 -7.00
CA LEU A 5 -3.74 -8.98 -5.95
C LEU A 5 -4.30 -9.39 -4.58
N LEU A 6 -5.60 -9.66 -4.45
CA LEU A 6 -6.20 -10.12 -3.19
C LEU A 6 -5.58 -11.44 -2.73
N ARG A 7 -5.40 -12.40 -3.63
CA ARG A 7 -4.73 -13.67 -3.32
C ARG A 7 -3.29 -13.41 -2.89
N TRP A 8 -2.55 -12.57 -3.61
CA TRP A 8 -1.19 -12.20 -3.22
C TRP A 8 -1.13 -11.58 -1.81
N LEU A 9 -2.04 -10.68 -1.49
CA LEU A 9 -2.12 -10.01 -0.19
C LEU A 9 -2.50 -10.97 0.94
N ASN A 10 -3.53 -11.78 0.73
CA ASN A 10 -4.09 -12.64 1.78
C ASN A 10 -3.31 -13.96 1.94
N HIS A 11 -2.76 -14.55 0.87
CA HIS A 11 -2.03 -15.83 0.92
C HIS A 11 -0.52 -15.67 0.96
N GLU A 12 0.05 -14.66 0.30
CA GLU A 12 1.51 -14.55 0.16
C GLU A 12 2.11 -13.59 1.19
N LEU A 13 1.45 -12.45 1.42
CA LEU A 13 1.88 -11.46 2.41
C LEU A 13 1.30 -11.71 3.80
N GLU A 14 0.23 -12.52 3.89
CA GLU A 14 -0.50 -12.84 5.12
C GLU A 14 -0.70 -11.60 6.01
N LEU A 15 -1.39 -10.61 5.43
CA LEU A 15 -1.72 -9.37 6.14
C LEU A 15 -2.53 -9.67 7.42
N SER A 16 -2.41 -8.80 8.41
CA SER A 16 -3.17 -8.90 9.66
C SER A 16 -4.67 -8.71 9.47
N ALA A 17 -5.10 -8.16 8.33
CA ALA A 17 -6.51 -8.03 7.98
C ALA A 17 -6.79 -8.70 6.63
N HIS A 18 -7.95 -9.38 6.55
CA HIS A 18 -8.40 -9.98 5.30
C HIS A 18 -8.95 -8.88 4.37
N VAL A 19 -8.21 -8.58 3.32
CA VAL A 19 -8.60 -7.56 2.35
C VAL A 19 -9.74 -8.10 1.51
N THR A 20 -10.91 -7.46 1.58
CA THR A 20 -12.06 -7.74 0.71
C THR A 20 -12.26 -6.63 -0.29
N ASN A 21 -12.17 -5.37 0.16
CA ASN A 21 -12.36 -4.20 -0.68
C ASN A 21 -11.10 -3.36 -0.64
N MET A 22 -10.29 -3.43 -1.71
CA MET A 22 -9.02 -2.70 -1.75
C MET A 22 -9.21 -1.20 -1.50
N GLU A 23 -10.21 -0.59 -2.12
CA GLU A 23 -10.47 0.84 -1.95
C GLU A 23 -10.66 1.23 -0.48
N THR A 24 -11.55 0.53 0.24
CA THR A 24 -11.91 0.84 1.62
C THR A 24 -10.85 0.37 2.63
N ASP A 25 -10.32 -0.85 2.46
CA ASP A 25 -9.27 -1.40 3.32
C ASP A 25 -7.99 -0.56 3.23
N PHE A 26 -7.61 -0.11 2.01
CA PHE A 26 -6.41 0.71 1.82
C PHE A 26 -6.64 2.21 1.97
N ALA A 27 -7.89 2.68 2.11
CA ALA A 27 -8.22 4.09 2.32
C ALA A 27 -7.49 4.70 3.52
N ASN A 28 -7.18 3.88 4.53
CA ASN A 28 -6.49 4.33 5.72
C ASN A 28 -4.97 4.44 5.55
N GLY A 29 -4.38 3.81 4.54
CA GLY A 29 -2.93 3.72 4.34
C GLY A 29 -2.20 2.76 5.29
N TYR A 30 -2.83 2.33 6.40
CA TYR A 30 -2.25 1.36 7.34
C TYR A 30 -1.86 0.04 6.67
N LEU A 31 -2.77 -0.57 5.92
CA LEU A 31 -2.50 -1.83 5.24
C LEU A 31 -1.45 -1.69 4.13
N LEU A 32 -1.37 -0.52 3.48
CA LEU A 32 -0.27 -0.22 2.54
C LEU A 32 1.08 -0.22 3.27
N GLY A 33 1.12 0.36 4.47
CA GLY A 33 2.32 0.36 5.31
C GLY A 33 2.73 -1.06 5.71
N GLU A 34 1.74 -1.89 6.05
CA GLU A 34 1.96 -3.28 6.45
C GLU A 34 2.52 -4.11 5.29
N ILE A 35 2.01 -3.94 4.06
CA ILE A 35 2.57 -4.59 2.87
C ILE A 35 4.04 -4.21 2.70
N LEU A 36 4.37 -2.93 2.73
CA LEU A 36 5.75 -2.47 2.58
C LEU A 36 6.64 -2.95 3.73
N HIS A 37 6.09 -3.09 4.93
CA HIS A 37 6.79 -3.62 6.09
C HIS A 37 7.12 -5.10 5.92
N ARG A 38 6.14 -5.91 5.49
CA ARG A 38 6.34 -7.32 5.13
C ARG A 38 7.38 -7.51 4.04
N LEU A 39 7.40 -6.59 3.07
CA LEU A 39 8.42 -6.54 2.02
C LEU A 39 9.79 -6.02 2.50
N ASN A 40 9.97 -5.77 3.80
CA ASN A 40 11.20 -5.22 4.39
C ASN A 40 11.60 -3.83 3.86
N HIS A 41 10.66 -3.09 3.26
CA HIS A 41 10.88 -1.74 2.73
C HIS A 41 10.43 -0.64 3.69
N GLN A 42 9.44 -0.90 4.55
CA GLN A 42 8.93 0.07 5.53
C GLN A 42 9.33 -0.37 6.94
N HIS A 43 10.33 0.28 7.54
CA HIS A 43 10.77 -0.07 8.90
C HIS A 43 10.02 0.75 9.96
N ASN A 44 9.46 1.90 9.57
CA ASN A 44 8.70 2.80 10.42
C ASN A 44 7.22 2.41 10.55
N PHE A 45 6.89 1.12 10.46
CA PHE A 45 5.50 0.66 10.61
C PHE A 45 4.91 0.95 11.98
N ALA A 46 5.74 1.07 13.01
CA ALA A 46 5.31 1.46 14.37
C ALA A 46 4.68 2.87 14.43
N ASP A 47 4.98 3.73 13.47
CA ASP A 47 4.44 5.10 13.38
C ASP A 47 3.06 5.14 12.68
N PHE A 48 2.65 4.05 12.04
CA PHE A 48 1.37 3.96 11.36
C PHE A 48 0.21 3.88 12.37
N MET A 49 -0.83 4.66 12.11
CA MET A 49 -2.03 4.70 12.93
C MET A 49 -3.21 4.03 12.23
N ARG A 50 -3.84 3.06 12.89
CA ARG A 50 -5.08 2.42 12.40
C ARG A 50 -6.35 3.25 12.68
N SER A 51 -6.20 4.51 13.08
CA SER A 51 -7.32 5.41 13.36
C SER A 51 -7.97 5.90 12.07
N SER A 52 -9.30 6.03 12.08
CA SER A 52 -10.11 6.52 10.96
C SER A 52 -10.07 8.04 10.79
N SER A 53 -9.42 8.77 11.69
CA SER A 53 -9.23 10.22 11.64
C SER A 53 -8.49 10.64 10.37
N ALA A 54 -8.90 11.76 9.77
CA ALA A 54 -8.27 12.29 8.57
C ALA A 54 -6.76 12.54 8.77
N ASP A 55 -6.37 13.04 9.95
CA ASP A 55 -4.98 13.29 10.32
C ASP A 55 -4.15 12.00 10.32
N ALA A 56 -4.71 10.92 10.87
CA ALA A 56 -4.06 9.61 10.90
C ALA A 56 -3.86 9.05 9.49
N LYS A 57 -4.85 9.23 8.60
CA LYS A 57 -4.70 8.89 7.18
C LYS A 57 -3.54 9.70 6.60
N ILE A 58 -3.58 11.04 6.67
CA ILE A 58 -2.53 11.91 6.10
C ILE A 58 -1.14 11.49 6.57
N LEU A 59 -0.96 11.21 7.87
CA LEU A 59 0.30 10.75 8.43
C LEU A 59 0.74 9.41 7.84
N ASN A 60 -0.14 8.41 7.78
CA ASN A 60 0.16 7.13 7.13
C ASN A 60 0.61 7.32 5.68
N PHE A 61 -0.09 8.16 4.91
CA PHE A 61 0.24 8.42 3.52
C PHE A 61 1.58 9.15 3.35
N CYS A 62 1.91 10.08 4.26
CA CYS A 62 3.21 10.75 4.30
C CYS A 62 4.36 9.76 4.54
N LEU A 63 4.16 8.79 5.44
CA LEU A 63 5.14 7.72 5.72
C LEU A 63 5.34 6.77 4.54
N LEU A 64 4.31 6.56 3.70
CA LEU A 64 4.38 5.73 2.51
C LEU A 64 5.18 6.38 1.37
N GLU A 65 5.09 7.69 1.21
CA GLU A 65 5.73 8.44 0.13
C GLU A 65 7.23 8.12 -0.03
N PRO A 66 8.10 8.24 0.99
CA PRO A 66 9.53 8.00 0.84
C PRO A 66 9.82 6.54 0.45
N THR A 67 9.07 5.59 0.99
CA THR A 67 9.25 4.17 0.70
C THR A 67 8.83 3.82 -0.73
N LEU A 68 7.69 4.34 -1.18
CA LEU A 68 7.21 4.15 -2.55
C LEU A 68 8.14 4.81 -3.57
N ARG A 69 8.64 6.01 -3.26
CA ARG A 69 9.63 6.71 -4.07
C ARG A 69 10.94 5.92 -4.17
N ASN A 70 11.38 5.27 -3.09
CA ASN A 70 12.54 4.38 -3.11
C ASN A 70 12.31 3.14 -4.01
N LEU A 71 11.05 2.71 -4.15
CA LEU A 71 10.62 1.68 -5.09
C LEU A 71 10.44 2.19 -6.53
N ASN A 72 10.85 3.42 -6.85
CA ASN A 72 10.64 4.06 -8.15
C ASN A 72 9.14 4.19 -8.53
N ILE A 73 8.25 4.19 -7.53
CA ILE A 73 6.81 4.39 -7.75
C ILE A 73 6.51 5.87 -7.51
N GLN A 74 5.92 6.52 -8.51
CA GLN A 74 5.41 7.89 -8.35
C GLN A 74 4.22 7.88 -7.39
N PHE A 75 4.41 8.52 -6.25
CA PHE A 75 3.39 8.68 -5.23
C PHE A 75 3.36 10.13 -4.78
N ASP A 76 2.27 10.81 -5.12
CA ASP A 76 2.06 12.22 -4.84
C ASP A 76 0.80 12.42 -3.99
N ALA A 77 0.63 13.63 -3.45
CA ALA A 77 -0.56 14.01 -2.68
C ALA A 77 -1.88 13.73 -3.41
N ASN A 78 -1.92 13.85 -4.75
CA ASN A 78 -3.10 13.51 -5.55
C ASN A 78 -3.45 12.02 -5.50
N VAL A 79 -2.43 11.15 -5.55
CA VAL A 79 -2.62 9.69 -5.45
C VAL A 79 -3.06 9.33 -4.03
N ALA A 80 -2.41 9.91 -3.03
CA ALA A 80 -2.80 9.74 -1.63
C ALA A 80 -4.26 10.15 -1.41
N ALA A 81 -4.66 11.35 -1.85
CA ALA A 81 -6.03 11.84 -1.75
C ALA A 81 -7.02 10.95 -2.51
N ALA A 82 -6.66 10.44 -3.70
CA ALA A 82 -7.51 9.53 -4.45
C ALA A 82 -7.76 8.22 -3.67
N ILE A 83 -6.74 7.66 -3.01
CA ILE A 83 -6.89 6.45 -2.19
C ILE A 83 -7.69 6.76 -0.92
N MET A 84 -7.42 7.89 -0.25
CA MET A 84 -8.18 8.32 0.93
C MET A 84 -9.67 8.52 0.64
N ASN A 85 -10.00 8.95 -0.57
CA ASN A 85 -11.38 9.11 -1.06
C ASN A 85 -11.95 7.81 -1.66
N GLU A 86 -11.30 6.67 -1.43
CA GLU A 86 -11.76 5.35 -1.89
C GLU A 86 -12.00 5.31 -3.41
N LYS A 87 -11.21 6.09 -4.16
CA LYS A 87 -11.39 6.20 -5.60
C LYS A 87 -11.13 4.83 -6.23
N LYS A 88 -12.16 4.32 -6.90
CA LYS A 88 -12.12 3.04 -7.62
C LYS A 88 -10.87 2.95 -8.51
N GLY A 89 -10.08 1.91 -8.27
CA GLY A 89 -8.84 1.65 -9.00
C GLY A 89 -7.59 2.38 -8.53
N ALA A 90 -7.67 3.40 -7.66
CA ALA A 90 -6.49 4.11 -7.17
C ALA A 90 -5.59 3.20 -6.33
N ALA A 91 -6.17 2.53 -5.33
CA ALA A 91 -5.46 1.57 -4.47
C ALA A 91 -4.93 0.38 -5.30
N ALA A 92 -5.78 -0.18 -6.17
CA ALA A 92 -5.42 -1.32 -7.02
C ALA A 92 -4.24 -0.99 -7.95
N ASN A 93 -4.21 0.21 -8.54
CA ASN A 93 -3.13 0.64 -9.42
C ASN A 93 -1.81 0.77 -8.64
N LEU A 94 -1.85 1.32 -7.43
CA LEU A 94 -0.67 1.39 -6.57
C LEU A 94 -0.13 0.00 -6.21
N LEU A 95 -1.01 -0.90 -5.77
CA LEU A 95 -0.64 -2.29 -5.43
C LEU A 95 -0.04 -3.03 -6.62
N TYR A 96 -0.60 -2.82 -7.81
CA TYR A 96 -0.08 -3.38 -9.04
C TYR A 96 1.36 -2.90 -9.30
N GLN A 97 1.63 -1.59 -9.16
CA GLN A 97 2.98 -1.06 -9.30
C GLN A 97 3.94 -1.68 -8.27
N ILE A 98 3.55 -1.77 -6.99
CA ILE A 98 4.38 -2.40 -5.94
C ILE A 98 4.71 -3.86 -6.31
N LYS A 99 3.70 -4.63 -6.75
CA LYS A 99 3.89 -6.03 -7.14
C LYS A 99 4.82 -6.18 -8.34
N VAL A 100 4.67 -5.34 -9.37
CA VAL A 100 5.52 -5.36 -10.58
C VAL A 100 6.96 -4.94 -10.25
N THR A 101 7.14 -3.89 -9.45
CA THR A 101 8.47 -3.47 -8.98
C THR A 101 9.15 -4.56 -8.16
N ARG A 102 8.41 -5.30 -7.32
CA ARG A 102 8.97 -6.47 -6.63
C ARG A 102 9.44 -7.53 -7.63
N ALA A 103 8.63 -7.86 -8.62
CA ALA A 103 8.93 -8.91 -9.61
C ALA A 103 10.17 -8.58 -10.47
N THR A 104 10.38 -7.30 -10.82
CA THR A 104 11.54 -6.88 -11.61
C THR A 104 12.86 -7.06 -10.84
N ARG A 105 12.83 -6.94 -9.50
CA ARG A 105 14.03 -6.97 -8.66
C ARG A 105 14.49 -8.38 -8.30
N SER A 106 13.63 -9.39 -8.49
CA SER A 106 14.00 -10.83 -8.48
C SER A 106 14.57 -11.32 -9.82
N ALA A 107 14.56 -10.50 -10.88
CA ALA A 107 15.16 -10.81 -12.17
C ALA A 107 16.47 -10.01 -12.34
N SER A 108 17.45 -10.26 -11.48
CA SER A 108 18.84 -9.92 -11.74
C SER A 108 19.61 -11.24 -11.93
N PRO A 109 20.18 -11.50 -13.12
CA PRO A 109 20.99 -12.69 -13.39
C PRO A 109 22.32 -12.71 -12.62
#